data_AF-A0A1Y3Q9A8-F1
#
_entry.id   AF-A0A1Y3Q9A8-F1
#
_cell.length_a   1.000
_cell.length_b   1.000
_cell.length_c   1.000
_cell.angle_alpha   90.00
_cell.angle_beta   90.00
_cell.angle_gamma   90.00
#
_symmetry.space_group_name_H-M   'P 1'
#
loop_
_entity.id
_entity.type
_entity.pdbx_description
1 polymer ?
#
loop_
_entity_poly.entity_id
_entity_poly.type
_entity_poly.pdbx_seq_one_letter_code
_entity_poly.pdbx_strand_id
1 'polypeptide(L)'
;MDSTQGQTPAFSPSPPEREDRPKHSGPGIASFILGLISILAVIIAIFIIAAGLVDYIDENGVFFMPDPEELAGDASFLGGSLLYLLGVLIAFVGVVLGIVGCVIRNRRRVFAILGLVLNGLVAVGTILSTLLGLLAQTQ
;
A
#
# COMPACT_ATOMS: atom_id res chain seq x y z
N MET A 1 72.76 -9.58 -34.27
CA MET A 1 71.59 -9.65 -35.17
C MET A 1 70.58 -10.56 -34.47
N ASP A 2 70.15 -10.15 -33.28
CA ASP A 2 69.02 -9.25 -32.96
C ASP A 2 67.71 -10.04 -32.89
N SER A 3 67.43 -10.51 -31.67
CA SER A 3 66.36 -11.40 -31.28
C SER A 3 65.23 -10.61 -30.62
N THR A 4 64.63 -9.69 -31.36
CA THR A 4 63.46 -8.92 -30.91
C THR A 4 62.26 -9.28 -31.79
N GLN A 5 61.74 -10.49 -31.62
CA GLN A 5 60.36 -10.75 -32.04
C GLN A 5 59.44 -9.98 -31.10
N GLY A 6 58.87 -8.89 -31.62
CA GLY A 6 57.87 -8.09 -30.93
C GLY A 6 56.68 -8.96 -30.54
N GLN A 7 56.50 -9.17 -29.24
CA GLN A 7 55.27 -9.67 -28.68
C GLN A 7 54.22 -8.58 -28.88
N THR A 8 53.39 -8.71 -29.92
CA THR A 8 52.16 -7.93 -30.05
C THR A 8 51.31 -8.25 -28.81
N PRO A 9 50.92 -7.26 -27.99
CA PRO A 9 50.05 -7.52 -26.86
C PRO A 9 48.74 -8.10 -27.37
N ALA A 10 48.47 -9.36 -27.02
CA ALA A 10 47.21 -10.00 -27.32
C ALA A 10 46.09 -9.20 -26.65
N PHE A 11 45.25 -8.54 -27.45
CA PHE A 11 44.03 -7.90 -27.00
C PHE A 11 43.15 -9.00 -26.37
N SER A 12 43.21 -9.11 -25.05
CA SER A 12 42.32 -9.98 -24.29
C SER A 12 41.01 -9.20 -24.16
N PRO A 13 39.89 -9.63 -24.77
CA PRO A 13 38.63 -8.94 -24.57
C PRO A 13 38.32 -8.96 -23.07
N SER A 14 38.13 -7.78 -22.48
CA SER A 14 37.67 -7.64 -21.11
C SER A 14 36.42 -8.53 -20.93
N PRO A 15 36.36 -9.39 -19.90
CA PRO A 15 35.15 -10.16 -19.62
C PRO A 15 33.97 -9.18 -19.58
N PRO A 16 32.83 -9.49 -20.22
CA PRO A 16 31.68 -8.60 -20.18
C PRO A 16 31.35 -8.36 -18.70
N GLU A 17 31.46 -7.09 -18.29
CA GLU A 17 31.14 -6.66 -16.94
C GLU A 17 29.69 -7.05 -16.69
N ARG A 18 29.49 -8.14 -15.94
CA ARG A 18 28.14 -8.57 -15.57
C ARG A 18 27.58 -7.45 -14.73
N GLU A 19 26.62 -6.74 -15.29
CA GLU A 19 25.85 -5.74 -14.58
C GLU A 19 25.04 -6.46 -13.49
N ASP A 20 25.69 -6.77 -12.37
CA ASP A 20 25.13 -7.42 -11.18
C ASP A 20 24.25 -6.41 -10.42
N ARG A 21 23.28 -5.81 -11.13
CA ARG A 21 22.24 -5.01 -10.51
C ARG A 21 21.37 -5.97 -9.69
N PRO A 22 21.25 -5.77 -8.38
CA PRO A 22 20.42 -6.63 -7.55
C PRO A 22 18.97 -6.57 -8.06
N LYS A 23 18.37 -7.74 -8.30
CA LYS A 23 16.97 -7.85 -8.75
C LYS A 23 16.01 -7.41 -7.64
N HIS A 24 14.78 -7.09 -7.99
CA HIS A 24 13.74 -6.74 -7.02
C HIS A 24 13.25 -7.96 -6.22
N SER A 25 12.79 -7.71 -4.99
CA SER A 25 12.19 -8.73 -4.13
C SER A 25 10.72 -8.97 -4.52
N GLY A 26 10.34 -10.21 -4.83
CA GLY A 26 8.95 -10.59 -5.15
C GLY A 26 7.96 -10.18 -4.05
N PRO A 27 8.22 -10.49 -2.76
CA PRO A 27 7.41 -10.00 -1.64
C PRO A 27 7.31 -8.47 -1.56
N GLY A 28 8.38 -7.75 -1.95
CA GLY A 28 8.37 -6.29 -2.01
C GLY A 28 7.42 -5.75 -3.08
N ILE A 29 7.40 -6.36 -4.26
CA ILE A 29 6.47 -5.98 -5.33
C ILE A 29 5.03 -6.32 -4.93
N ALA A 30 4.81 -7.50 -4.35
CA ALA A 30 3.49 -7.91 -3.88
C ALA A 30 2.96 -6.93 -2.81
N SER A 31 3.77 -6.58 -1.83
CA SER A 31 3.42 -5.56 -0.82
C SER A 31 3.04 -4.22 -1.45
N PHE A 32 3.82 -3.75 -2.43
CA PHE A 32 3.53 -2.51 -3.12
C PHE A 32 2.18 -2.53 -3.84
N ILE A 33 1.89 -3.59 -4.61
CA ILE A 33 0.62 -3.74 -5.33
C ILE A 33 -0.55 -3.83 -4.35
N LEU A 34 -0.42 -4.62 -3.27
CA LEU A 34 -1.46 -4.70 -2.23
C LEU A 34 -1.70 -3.35 -1.55
N GLY A 35 -0.65 -2.54 -1.36
CA GLY A 35 -0.79 -1.18 -0.84
C GLY A 35 -1.59 -0.28 -1.76
N LEU A 36 -1.35 -0.35 -3.07
CA LEU A 36 -2.15 0.40 -4.05
C LEU A 36 -3.61 -0.04 -4.07
N ILE A 37 -3.86 -1.35 -4.07
CA ILE A 37 -5.23 -1.91 -4.05
C ILE A 37 -5.95 -1.52 -2.76
N SER A 38 -5.26 -1.62 -1.62
CA SER A 38 -5.81 -1.25 -0.31
C SER A 38 -6.20 0.22 -0.25
N ILE A 39 -5.30 1.13 -0.67
CA ILE A 39 -5.60 2.57 -0.72
C ILE A 39 -6.80 2.83 -1.63
N LEU A 40 -6.81 2.23 -2.82
CA LEU A 40 -7.92 2.41 -3.76
C LEU A 40 -9.25 1.90 -3.19
N ALA A 41 -9.25 0.73 -2.56
CA ALA A 41 -10.43 0.16 -1.91
C ALA A 41 -10.95 1.05 -0.78
N VAL A 42 -10.05 1.58 0.07
CA VAL A 42 -10.41 2.49 1.16
C VAL A 42 -10.98 3.81 0.62
N ILE A 43 -10.37 4.40 -0.41
CA ILE A 43 -10.88 5.62 -1.04
C ILE A 43 -12.28 5.39 -1.60
N ILE A 44 -12.47 4.32 -2.38
CA ILE A 44 -13.77 3.98 -2.95
C ILE A 44 -14.80 3.74 -1.84
N ALA A 45 -14.44 3.02 -0.78
CA ALA A 45 -15.32 2.78 0.35
C ALA A 45 -15.77 4.08 1.02
N ILE A 46 -14.86 5.03 1.25
CA ILE A 46 -15.19 6.34 1.81
C ILE A 46 -16.19 7.08 0.92
N PHE A 47 -16.00 7.06 -0.41
CA PHE A 47 -16.95 7.70 -1.33
C PHE A 47 -18.33 7.04 -1.30
N ILE A 48 -18.41 5.71 -1.23
CA ILE A 48 -19.68 4.99 -1.14
C ILE A 48 -20.40 5.34 0.17
N ILE A 49 -19.69 5.32 1.31
CA ILE A 49 -20.25 5.69 2.61
C ILE A 49 -20.73 7.15 2.58
N ALA A 50 -19.90 8.06 2.08
CA ALA A 50 -20.24 9.48 1.97
C ALA A 50 -21.45 9.74 1.08
N ALA A 51 -21.59 8.99 -0.03
CA ALA A 51 -22.75 9.09 -0.91
C ALA A 51 -24.05 8.68 -0.20
N GLY A 52 -24.03 7.64 0.64
CA GLY A 52 -25.17 7.25 1.45
C GLY A 52 -25.52 8.25 2.57
N LEU A 53 -24.55 9.06 3.00
CA LEU A 53 -24.77 10.11 4.00
C LEU A 53 -25.39 11.39 3.43
N VAL A 54 -25.47 11.55 2.10
CA VAL A 54 -26.02 12.77 1.47
C VAL A 54 -27.50 12.94 1.79
N ASP A 55 -28.25 11.85 1.92
CA ASP A 55 -29.68 11.88 2.22
C ASP A 55 -29.99 12.44 3.61
N TYR A 56 -28.97 12.59 4.46
CA TYR A 56 -29.06 13.12 5.82
C TYR A 56 -28.61 14.59 5.95
N ILE A 57 -28.44 15.27 4.82
CA ILE A 57 -28.12 16.70 4.76
C ILE A 57 -29.37 17.43 4.25
N ASP A 58 -29.88 18.41 5.00
CA ASP A 58 -31.02 19.20 4.52
C ASP A 58 -30.65 20.22 3.43
N GLU A 59 -31.68 20.91 2.91
CA GLU A 59 -31.53 21.97 1.91
C GLU A 59 -30.67 23.17 2.39
N ASN A 60 -30.51 23.35 3.71
CA ASN A 60 -29.67 24.38 4.32
C ASN A 60 -28.23 23.89 4.58
N GLY A 61 -27.91 22.63 4.26
CA GLY A 61 -26.61 22.01 4.49
C GLY A 61 -26.38 21.52 5.92
N VAL A 62 -27.43 21.41 6.73
CA VAL A 62 -27.34 20.88 8.10
C VAL A 62 -27.36 19.36 8.04
N PHE A 63 -26.33 18.73 8.63
CA PHE A 63 -26.26 17.28 8.76
C PHE A 63 -27.05 16.82 9.99
N PHE A 64 -27.97 15.89 9.79
CA PHE A 64 -28.73 15.24 10.85
C PHE A 64 -28.18 13.84 11.06
N MET A 65 -27.80 13.51 12.30
CA MET A 65 -27.26 12.19 12.60
C MET A 65 -28.37 11.15 12.36
N PRO A 66 -28.13 10.14 11.49
CA PRO A 66 -29.10 9.07 11.29
C PRO A 66 -29.27 8.24 12.56
N ASP A 67 -30.46 7.65 12.72
CA ASP A 67 -30.65 6.62 13.74
C ASP A 67 -29.81 5.37 13.38
N PRO A 68 -29.23 4.66 14.38
CA PRO A 68 -28.40 3.48 14.13
C PRO A 68 -29.11 2.38 13.33
N GLU A 69 -30.43 2.26 13.48
CA GLU A 69 -31.26 1.27 12.77
C GLU A 69 -31.38 1.61 11.28
N GLU A 70 -31.47 2.89 10.93
CA GLU A 70 -31.50 3.35 9.53
C GLU A 70 -30.14 3.14 8.86
N LEU A 71 -29.04 3.48 9.53
CA LEU A 71 -27.68 3.24 9.05
C LEU A 71 -27.39 1.76 8.80
N ALA A 72 -27.90 0.87 9.67
CA ALA A 72 -27.73 -0.57 9.52
C ALA A 72 -28.50 -1.13 8.31
N GLY A 73 -29.60 -0.48 7.91
CA GLY A 73 -30.39 -0.82 6.73
C GLY A 73 -29.84 -0.23 5.43
N ASP A 74 -28.98 0.79 5.50
CA ASP A 74 -28.43 1.45 4.33
C ASP A 74 -27.37 0.58 3.62
N ALA A 75 -27.64 0.28 2.34
CA ALA A 75 -26.77 -0.58 1.54
C ALA A 75 -25.41 0.06 1.25
N SER A 76 -25.34 1.39 1.14
CA SER A 76 -24.10 2.12 0.87
C SER A 76 -23.21 2.11 2.11
N PHE A 77 -23.79 2.33 3.28
CA PHE A 77 -23.09 2.25 4.55
C PHE A 77 -22.56 0.84 4.81
N LEU A 78 -23.40 -0.20 4.65
CA LEU A 78 -23.00 -1.58 4.86
C LEU A 78 -21.95 -2.06 3.84
N GLY A 79 -22.21 -1.82 2.55
CA GLY A 79 -21.30 -2.22 1.47
C GLY A 79 -19.98 -1.48 1.51
N GLY A 80 -20.02 -0.17 1.76
CA GLY A 80 -18.85 0.67 1.94
C GLY A 80 -18.03 0.25 3.17
N SER A 81 -18.66 0.00 4.31
CA SER A 81 -17.97 -0.48 5.52
C SER A 81 -17.29 -1.84 5.30
N LEU A 82 -17.94 -2.76 4.60
CA LEU A 82 -17.35 -4.06 4.28
C LEU A 82 -16.16 -3.93 3.32
N LEU A 83 -16.27 -3.09 2.30
CA LEU A 83 -15.17 -2.80 1.37
C LEU A 83 -13.99 -2.13 2.08
N TYR A 84 -14.28 -1.20 2.99
CA TYR A 84 -13.28 -0.56 3.83
C TYR A 84 -12.52 -1.60 4.66
N LEU A 85 -13.23 -2.48 5.37
CA LEU A 85 -12.62 -3.54 6.18
C LEU A 85 -11.77 -4.50 5.33
N LEU A 86 -12.23 -4.85 4.14
CA LEU A 86 -11.44 -5.66 3.20
C LEU A 86 -10.16 -4.93 2.78
N GLY A 87 -10.24 -3.64 2.46
CA GLY A 87 -9.07 -2.80 2.15
C GLY A 87 -8.06 -2.76 3.30
N VAL A 88 -8.53 -2.60 4.54
CA VAL A 88 -7.68 -2.64 5.74
C VAL A 88 -7.03 -4.00 5.92
N LEU A 89 -7.78 -5.10 5.75
CA LEU A 89 -7.24 -6.45 5.86
C LEU A 89 -6.13 -6.70 4.83
N ILE A 90 -6.33 -6.25 3.58
CA ILE A 90 -5.31 -6.30 2.54
C ILE A 90 -4.07 -5.49 2.96
N ALA A 91 -4.26 -4.30 3.57
CA ALA A 91 -3.15 -3.51 4.08
C ALA A 91 -2.33 -4.27 5.12
N PHE A 92 -2.97 -4.96 6.07
CA PHE A 92 -2.25 -5.77 7.06
C PHE A 92 -1.38 -6.86 6.42
N VAL A 93 -1.91 -7.57 5.42
CA VAL A 93 -1.13 -8.55 4.63
C VAL A 93 0.03 -7.85 3.91
N GLY A 94 -0.23 -6.69 3.32
CA GLY A 94 0.77 -5.86 2.64
C GLY A 94 1.89 -5.38 3.55
N VAL A 95 1.61 -5.00 4.80
CA VAL A 95 2.61 -4.64 5.82
C VAL A 95 3.54 -5.83 6.06
N VAL A 96 2.99 -7.02 6.32
CA VAL A 96 3.79 -8.23 6.58
C VAL A 96 4.70 -8.55 5.39
N LEU A 97 4.16 -8.53 4.17
CA LEU A 97 4.96 -8.76 2.95
C LEU A 97 6.01 -7.67 2.73
N GLY A 98 5.72 -6.42 3.11
CA GLY A 98 6.66 -5.30 3.03
C GLY A 98 7.84 -5.49 3.96
N ILE A 99 7.58 -5.91 5.21
CA ILE A 99 8.62 -6.25 6.20
C ILE A 99 9.48 -7.39 5.67
N VAL A 100 8.87 -8.50 5.21
CA VAL A 100 9.59 -9.64 4.63
C VAL A 100 10.43 -9.21 3.42
N GLY A 101 9.87 -8.36 2.55
CA GLY A 101 10.55 -7.79 1.39
C GLY A 101 11.78 -6.95 1.75
N CYS A 102 11.74 -6.26 2.90
CA CYS A 102 12.87 -5.46 3.41
C CYS A 102 13.98 -6.33 3.99
N VAL A 103 13.65 -7.48 4.60
CA VAL A 103 14.63 -8.36 5.26
C VAL A 103 15.46 -9.18 4.26
N ILE A 104 14.92 -9.48 3.08
CA ILE A 104 15.64 -10.28 2.05
C ILE A 104 16.96 -9.60 1.65
N ARG A 105 18.06 -10.38 1.71
CA ARG A 105 19.40 -9.93 1.35
C ARG A 105 19.62 -9.99 -0.17
N ASN A 106 20.52 -9.16 -0.68
CA ASN A 106 20.94 -9.12 -2.08
C ASN A 106 19.81 -8.83 -3.10
N ARG A 107 18.79 -8.04 -2.69
CA ARG A 107 17.68 -7.59 -3.53
C ARG A 107 17.40 -6.10 -3.33
N ARG A 108 16.90 -5.43 -4.37
CA ARG A 108 16.45 -4.03 -4.28
C ARG A 108 15.21 -3.93 -3.39
N ARG A 109 15.25 -3.00 -2.43
CA ARG A 109 14.22 -2.82 -1.39
C ARG A 109 13.21 -1.70 -1.67
N VAL A 110 13.35 -0.98 -2.78
CA VAL A 110 12.50 0.18 -3.10
C VAL A 110 11.02 -0.17 -3.03
N PHE A 111 10.57 -1.22 -3.72
CA PHE A 111 9.16 -1.65 -3.69
C PHE A 111 8.72 -2.16 -2.31
N ALA A 112 9.61 -2.82 -1.56
CA ALA A 112 9.29 -3.27 -0.21
C ALA A 112 9.07 -2.08 0.75
N ILE A 113 9.90 -1.04 0.65
CA ILE A 113 9.77 0.18 1.46
C ILE A 113 8.52 0.94 1.06
N LEU A 114 8.29 1.17 -0.25
CA LEU A 114 7.09 1.84 -0.74
C LEU A 114 5.82 1.09 -0.32
N GLY A 115 5.78 -0.22 -0.53
CA GLY A 115 4.67 -1.06 -0.08
C GLY A 115 4.46 -0.96 1.43
N LEU A 116 5.52 -1.06 2.22
CA LEU A 116 5.43 -0.93 3.67
C LEU A 116 4.88 0.44 4.10
N VAL A 117 5.31 1.53 3.48
CA VAL A 117 4.82 2.89 3.77
C VAL A 117 3.35 3.04 3.39
N LEU A 118 2.94 2.60 2.20
CA LEU A 118 1.56 2.72 1.73
C LEU A 118 0.60 1.89 2.60
N ASN A 119 0.93 0.62 2.85
CA ASN A 119 0.10 -0.24 3.71
C ASN A 119 0.13 0.24 5.17
N GLY A 120 1.29 0.70 5.65
CA GLY A 120 1.45 1.26 6.98
C GLY A 120 0.61 2.52 7.18
N LEU A 121 0.51 3.38 6.17
CA LEU A 121 -0.35 4.56 6.21
C LEU A 121 -1.83 4.19 6.36
N VAL A 122 -2.31 3.18 5.63
CA VAL A 122 -3.68 2.68 5.77
C VAL A 122 -3.91 2.08 7.15
N ALA A 123 -2.99 1.23 7.63
CA ALA A 123 -3.13 0.57 8.93
C ALA A 123 -3.10 1.57 10.09
N VAL A 124 -2.12 2.47 10.11
CA VAL A 124 -1.99 3.51 11.15
C VAL A 124 -3.14 4.50 11.06
N GLY A 125 -3.50 4.95 9.85
CA GLY A 125 -4.63 5.84 9.64
C GLY A 125 -5.93 5.25 10.17
N THR A 126 -6.17 3.95 9.91
CA THR A 126 -7.33 3.24 10.45
C THR A 126 -7.31 3.21 11.97
N ILE A 127 -6.18 2.84 12.59
CA ILE A 127 -6.06 2.79 14.05
C ILE A 127 -6.35 4.16 14.67
N LEU A 128 -5.77 5.23 14.12
CA LEU A 128 -5.99 6.60 14.61
C LEU A 128 -7.45 7.02 14.46
N SER A 129 -8.07 6.81 13.30
CA SER A 129 -9.49 7.14 13.08
C SER A 129 -10.41 6.37 14.02
N THR A 130 -10.17 5.08 14.27
CA THR A 130 -10.95 4.28 15.21
C THR A 130 -10.79 4.79 16.65
N LEU A 131 -9.57 5.13 17.07
CA LEU A 131 -9.33 5.70 18.39
C LEU A 131 -10.03 7.05 18.57
N LEU A 132 -9.98 7.92 17.55
CA LEU A 132 -10.71 9.19 17.56
C LEU A 132 -12.22 8.98 17.68
N GLY A 133 -12.77 8.01 16.94
CA GLY A 133 -14.19 7.67 17.02
C GLY A 133 -14.59 7.16 18.41
N LEU A 134 -13.76 6.30 19.03
CA LEU A 134 -14.00 5.82 20.39
C LEU A 134 -13.94 6.95 21.42
N LEU A 135 -12.97 7.86 21.30
CA LEU A 135 -12.87 9.03 22.18
C LEU A 135 -14.08 9.96 22.03
N ALA A 136 -14.56 10.17 20.80
CA ALA A 136 -15.73 11.01 20.54
C ALA A 136 -17.01 10.46 21.18
N GLN A 137 -17.16 9.14 21.31
CA GLN A 137 -18.32 8.52 21.97
C GLN A 137 -18.32 8.66 23.51
N THR A 138 -17.19 9.05 24.10
CA THR A 138 -17.08 9.21 25.57
C THR A 138 -17.43 10.60 26.08
N GLN A 139 -17.84 11.51 25.19
CA GLN A 139 -18.32 12.86 25.51
C GLN A 139 -19.83 12.94 25.32
#